data_AF-A0A8J9YA96-F1
#
_entry.id   AF-A0A8J9YA96-F1
#
_cell.length_a   1.000
_cell.length_b   1.000
_cell.length_c   1.000
_cell.angle_alpha   90.00
_cell.angle_beta   90.00
_cell.angle_gamma   90.00
#
_symmetry.space_group_name_H-M   'P 1'
#
loop_
_entity.id
_entity.type
_entity.pdbx_description
1 polymer ?
#
loop_
_entity_poly.entity_id
_entity_poly.type
_entity_poly.pdbx_seq_one_letter_code
_entity_poly.pdbx_strand_id
1 'polypeptide(L)'
;MPTTILSSTYSHKGRGMELSELIVYDGRLLTFDDRSGMIFEIINNKMVPWVILSDGNGHNEKGFKSEWATVKDEVLYVGSMGKEWTTAGGDFESYDPMWVKAINMHGEVQHLSWVHQYKAVRLSAGIKWPGYMIHESGVWSPFKKKWYFLPRRCSHEAYNETRDEIMGCNYMISADNSFKNIKATEIVKLQPKHGFSSFKFIPGSKDEVIVALKTTEFEGKTATYITAFKTDGTILLQDTLVEHLKYEGIEFI
;
A
#
# COMPACT_ATOMS: atom_id res chain seq x y z
N MET A 1 0.78 -8.26 -25.00
CA MET A 1 0.36 -9.55 -24.39
C MET A 1 -1.11 -9.43 -24.03
N PRO A 2 -1.94 -10.46 -24.23
CA PRO A 2 -3.35 -10.40 -23.84
C PRO A 2 -3.49 -10.35 -22.31
N THR A 3 -4.50 -9.63 -21.82
CA THR A 3 -4.87 -9.61 -20.40
C THR A 3 -5.27 -11.01 -19.95
N THR A 4 -4.78 -11.43 -18.79
CA THR A 4 -5.15 -12.71 -18.17
C THR A 4 -6.23 -12.45 -17.12
N ILE A 5 -7.32 -13.21 -17.19
CA ILE A 5 -8.41 -13.15 -16.22
C ILE A 5 -8.10 -14.14 -15.08
N LEU A 6 -8.08 -13.63 -13.86
CA LEU A 6 -7.95 -14.42 -12.63
C LEU A 6 -9.31 -14.46 -11.92
N SER A 7 -9.66 -15.60 -11.34
CA SER A 7 -10.93 -15.76 -10.61
C SER A 7 -10.76 -16.64 -9.38
N SER A 8 -11.68 -16.45 -8.42
CA SER A 8 -11.76 -17.21 -7.17
C SER A 8 -13.21 -17.42 -6.79
N THR A 9 -13.49 -18.49 -6.04
CA THR A 9 -14.82 -18.78 -5.49
C THR A 9 -15.02 -18.19 -4.09
N TYR A 10 -13.96 -17.64 -3.51
CA TYR A 10 -13.99 -17.11 -2.15
C TYR A 10 -14.40 -15.63 -2.15
N SER A 11 -15.24 -15.24 -1.19
CA SER A 11 -15.68 -13.86 -0.98
C SER A 11 -16.04 -13.62 0.49
N HIS A 12 -16.06 -12.36 0.90
CA HIS A 12 -16.58 -11.93 2.19
C HIS A 12 -17.75 -10.96 1.97
N LYS A 13 -18.93 -11.32 2.48
CA LYS A 13 -20.18 -10.54 2.29
C LYS A 13 -20.47 -10.21 0.81
N GLY A 14 -20.20 -11.15 -0.10
CA GLY A 14 -20.47 -11.01 -1.53
C GLY A 14 -19.45 -10.17 -2.32
N ARG A 15 -18.35 -9.74 -1.69
CA ARG A 15 -17.23 -9.05 -2.35
C ARG A 15 -15.93 -9.85 -2.19
N GLY A 16 -15.08 -9.83 -3.20
CA GLY A 16 -13.79 -10.51 -3.20
C GLY A 16 -13.07 -10.29 -4.53
N MET A 17 -11.81 -10.74 -4.61
CA MET A 17 -10.93 -10.45 -5.75
C MET A 17 -10.70 -8.95 -5.97
N GLU A 18 -10.78 -8.15 -4.90
CA GLU A 18 -10.34 -6.76 -4.91
C GLU A 18 -8.88 -6.76 -4.47
N LEU A 19 -8.02 -6.96 -5.47
CA LEU A 19 -6.60 -7.25 -5.27
C LEU A 19 -5.79 -5.96 -5.15
N SER A 20 -5.20 -5.73 -3.97
CA SER A 20 -4.63 -4.42 -3.61
C SER A 20 -3.10 -4.38 -3.48
N GLU A 21 -2.39 -5.45 -3.82
CA GLU A 21 -0.93 -5.46 -4.00
C GLU A 21 -0.47 -6.71 -4.76
N LEU A 22 0.75 -6.68 -5.33
CA LEU A 22 1.44 -7.81 -5.95
C LEU A 22 2.89 -7.89 -5.44
N ILE A 23 3.33 -9.08 -5.02
CA ILE A 23 4.69 -9.26 -4.52
C ILE A 23 5.25 -10.67 -4.80
N VAL A 24 6.56 -10.77 -5.03
CA VAL A 24 7.28 -12.05 -4.97
C VAL A 24 7.82 -12.29 -3.56
N TYR A 25 7.42 -13.40 -2.94
CA TYR A 25 7.90 -13.83 -1.62
C TYR A 25 8.19 -15.33 -1.63
N ASP A 26 9.40 -15.72 -1.23
CA ASP A 26 9.83 -17.13 -1.21
C ASP A 26 9.60 -17.87 -2.55
N GLY A 27 9.88 -17.18 -3.66
CA GLY A 27 9.66 -17.72 -5.02
C GLY A 27 8.20 -17.80 -5.46
N ARG A 28 7.26 -17.29 -4.66
CA ARG A 28 5.82 -17.32 -4.90
C ARG A 28 5.33 -15.94 -5.31
N LEU A 29 4.49 -15.88 -6.34
CA LEU A 29 3.81 -14.63 -6.71
C LEU A 29 2.52 -14.51 -5.91
N LEU A 30 2.46 -13.54 -4.99
CA LEU A 30 1.37 -13.36 -4.05
C LEU A 30 0.58 -12.07 -4.34
N THR A 31 -0.72 -12.13 -4.07
CA THR A 31 -1.64 -10.99 -4.12
C THR A 31 -2.70 -11.06 -3.02
N PHE A 32 -3.35 -9.94 -2.71
CA PHE A 32 -4.05 -9.75 -1.44
C PHE A 32 -5.46 -9.23 -1.71
N ASP A 33 -6.49 -9.96 -1.28
CA ASP A 33 -7.88 -9.52 -1.37
C ASP A 33 -8.25 -8.67 -0.15
N ASP A 34 -8.44 -7.37 -0.34
CA ASP A 34 -8.67 -6.38 0.73
C ASP A 34 -10.04 -6.55 1.42
N ARG A 35 -10.91 -7.39 0.88
CA ARG A 35 -12.25 -7.66 1.42
C ARG A 35 -12.24 -8.80 2.40
N SER A 36 -11.66 -9.92 2.00
CA SER A 36 -11.63 -11.15 2.79
C SER A 36 -10.40 -11.26 3.68
N GLY A 37 -9.34 -10.50 3.39
CA GLY A 37 -8.03 -10.65 4.03
C GLY A 37 -7.27 -11.89 3.56
N MET A 38 -7.71 -12.57 2.49
CA MET A 38 -6.97 -13.70 1.93
C MET A 38 -5.76 -13.23 1.14
N ILE A 39 -4.64 -13.91 1.37
CA ILE A 39 -3.48 -13.90 0.50
C ILE A 39 -3.61 -15.08 -0.45
N PHE A 40 -3.57 -14.79 -1.74
CA PHE A 40 -3.54 -15.78 -2.80
C PHE A 40 -2.15 -15.89 -3.39
N GLU A 41 -1.75 -17.11 -3.70
CA GLU A 41 -0.66 -17.37 -4.62
C GLU A 41 -1.21 -17.54 -6.05
N ILE A 42 -0.54 -16.91 -7.01
CA ILE A 42 -0.85 -17.04 -8.43
C ILE A 42 0.01 -18.15 -9.02
N ILE A 43 -0.59 -19.32 -9.25
CA ILE A 43 0.10 -20.49 -9.85
C ILE A 43 -0.59 -20.82 -11.17
N ASN A 44 0.11 -20.72 -12.30
CA ASN A 44 -0.42 -21.06 -13.62
C ASN A 44 -1.79 -20.37 -13.88
N ASN A 45 -1.88 -19.07 -13.60
CA ASN A 45 -3.10 -18.25 -13.70
C ASN A 45 -4.28 -18.71 -12.81
N LYS A 46 -4.00 -19.44 -11.73
CA LYS A 46 -5.00 -19.82 -10.71
C LYS A 46 -4.71 -19.10 -9.40
N MET A 47 -5.79 -18.71 -8.72
CA MET A 47 -5.75 -18.10 -7.40
C MET A 47 -5.84 -19.19 -6.33
N VAL A 48 -4.71 -19.52 -5.70
CA VAL A 48 -4.64 -20.54 -4.64
C VAL A 48 -4.55 -19.84 -3.28
N PRO A 49 -5.56 -19.96 -2.39
CA PRO A 49 -5.47 -19.36 -1.06
C PRO A 49 -4.28 -19.91 -0.28
N TRP A 50 -3.56 -19.03 0.40
CA TRP A 50 -2.42 -19.42 1.25
C TRP A 50 -2.67 -19.10 2.73
N VAL A 51 -2.92 -17.83 3.05
CA VAL A 51 -3.10 -17.33 4.43
C VAL A 51 -4.33 -16.43 4.47
N ILE A 52 -5.06 -16.42 5.58
CA ILE A 52 -6.13 -15.47 5.85
C ILE A 52 -5.73 -14.53 6.98
N LEU A 53 -6.00 -13.25 6.81
CA LEU A 53 -5.65 -12.18 7.75
C LEU A 53 -6.91 -11.58 8.34
N SER A 54 -7.12 -11.76 9.64
CA SER A 54 -8.17 -11.05 10.39
C SER A 54 -7.78 -9.60 10.69
N ASP A 55 -8.76 -8.70 10.74
CA ASP A 55 -8.55 -7.26 10.89
C ASP A 55 -7.86 -6.90 12.23
N GLY A 56 -7.20 -5.75 12.28
CA GLY A 56 -6.59 -5.19 13.49
C GLY A 56 -5.60 -6.15 14.17
N ASN A 57 -5.83 -6.41 15.45
CA ASN A 57 -5.00 -7.27 16.31
C ASN A 57 -5.19 -8.79 16.07
N GLY A 58 -5.96 -9.18 15.05
CA GLY A 58 -6.24 -10.58 14.72
C GLY A 58 -7.47 -11.19 15.39
N HIS A 59 -8.16 -10.46 16.28
CA HIS A 59 -9.34 -10.96 16.99
C HIS A 59 -10.66 -10.36 16.44
N ASN A 60 -10.65 -9.96 15.16
CA ASN A 60 -11.81 -9.44 14.45
C ASN A 60 -12.34 -10.48 13.46
N GLU A 61 -13.68 -10.58 13.33
CA GLU A 61 -14.33 -11.48 12.36
C GLU A 61 -14.16 -11.02 10.90
N LYS A 62 -13.93 -9.71 10.72
CA LYS A 62 -13.73 -9.10 9.40
C LYS A 62 -12.33 -9.40 8.87
N GLY A 63 -12.23 -9.56 7.55
CA GLY A 63 -10.95 -9.61 6.84
C GLY A 63 -10.14 -8.32 6.97
N PHE A 64 -8.83 -8.47 7.06
CA PHE A 64 -7.88 -7.35 7.09
C PHE A 64 -7.84 -6.67 5.72
N LYS A 65 -8.13 -5.37 5.70
CA LYS A 65 -8.06 -4.54 4.49
C LYS A 65 -6.59 -4.30 4.12
N SER A 66 -6.03 -5.23 3.36
CA SER A 66 -4.63 -5.21 2.93
C SER A 66 -4.45 -4.20 1.80
N GLU A 67 -3.46 -3.33 1.90
CA GLU A 67 -3.26 -2.21 0.97
C GLU A 67 -1.82 -2.12 0.46
N TRP A 68 -0.87 -2.80 1.12
CA TRP A 68 0.53 -2.84 0.68
C TRP A 68 1.23 -4.04 1.30
N ALA A 69 2.32 -4.48 0.66
CA ALA A 69 3.16 -5.56 1.15
C ALA A 69 4.63 -5.36 0.80
N THR A 70 5.52 -5.86 1.65
CA THR A 70 6.96 -5.89 1.40
C THR A 70 7.64 -7.04 2.12
N VAL A 71 8.86 -7.39 1.70
CA VAL A 71 9.67 -8.41 2.36
C VAL A 71 10.80 -7.73 3.11
N LYS A 72 10.97 -8.11 4.38
CA LYS A 72 12.08 -7.68 5.22
C LYS A 72 12.57 -8.86 6.04
N ASP A 73 13.86 -9.15 5.95
CA ASP A 73 14.53 -10.22 6.70
C ASP A 73 13.75 -11.54 6.61
N GLU A 74 13.39 -11.94 5.38
CA GLU A 74 12.64 -13.16 5.05
C GLU A 74 11.21 -13.22 5.60
N VAL A 75 10.70 -12.11 6.15
CA VAL A 75 9.32 -11.97 6.63
C VAL A 75 8.53 -11.08 5.67
N LEU A 76 7.35 -11.56 5.27
CA LEU A 76 6.36 -10.78 4.53
C LEU A 76 5.61 -9.87 5.50
N TYR A 77 5.72 -8.56 5.30
CA TYR A 77 4.95 -7.55 6.00
C TYR A 77 3.79 -7.10 5.12
N VAL A 78 2.56 -7.13 5.66
CA VAL A 78 1.33 -6.71 4.99
C VAL A 78 0.65 -5.64 5.84
N GLY A 79 0.46 -4.45 5.29
CA GLY A 79 -0.21 -3.37 5.99
C GLY A 79 -1.54 -2.98 5.38
N SER A 80 -2.28 -2.20 6.16
CA SER A 80 -3.52 -1.55 5.73
C SER A 80 -3.26 -0.05 5.52
N MET A 81 -4.33 0.75 5.46
CA MET A 81 -4.31 2.17 5.10
C MET A 81 -3.42 3.05 6.01
N GLY A 82 -3.08 2.59 7.22
CA GLY A 82 -2.13 3.29 8.09
C GLY A 82 -2.64 4.58 8.73
N LYS A 83 -3.96 4.77 8.77
CA LYS A 83 -4.61 5.84 9.55
C LYS A 83 -5.68 5.26 10.47
N GLU A 84 -6.19 6.09 11.37
CA GLU A 84 -7.40 5.78 12.12
C GLU A 84 -8.56 5.39 11.19
N TRP A 85 -9.30 4.33 11.55
CA TRP A 85 -10.59 4.06 10.93
C TRP A 85 -11.59 5.11 11.42
N THR A 86 -12.36 5.64 10.50
CA THR A 86 -13.28 6.76 10.75
C THR A 86 -14.59 6.54 10.03
N THR A 87 -15.65 7.19 10.49
CA THR A 87 -16.86 7.39 9.69
C THR A 87 -16.52 8.11 8.37
N ALA A 88 -17.45 8.11 7.42
CA ALA A 88 -17.31 8.88 6.17
C ALA A 88 -17.14 10.40 6.40
N GLY A 89 -17.56 10.90 7.58
CA GLY A 89 -17.40 12.30 8.02
C GLY A 89 -16.11 12.58 8.80
N GLY A 90 -15.30 11.56 9.09
CA GLY A 90 -14.00 11.71 9.75
C GLY A 90 -13.99 11.50 11.27
N ASP A 91 -15.11 11.05 11.85
CA ASP A 91 -15.16 10.74 13.28
C ASP A 91 -14.42 9.43 13.57
N PHE A 92 -13.59 9.42 14.62
CA PHE A 92 -12.78 8.27 15.01
C PHE A 92 -13.64 7.05 15.42
N GLU A 93 -13.26 5.86 14.96
CA GLU A 93 -13.89 4.60 15.33
C GLU A 93 -12.88 3.58 15.88
N SER A 94 -11.75 3.35 15.20
CA SER A 94 -10.76 2.36 15.64
C SER A 94 -9.34 2.62 15.11
N TYR A 95 -8.38 1.83 15.61
CA TYR A 95 -7.00 1.79 15.13
C TYR A 95 -6.68 0.59 14.23
N ASP A 96 -7.68 -0.19 13.81
CA ASP A 96 -7.46 -1.47 13.10
C ASP A 96 -6.62 -1.34 11.81
N PRO A 97 -6.80 -0.30 10.96
CA PRO A 97 -5.97 -0.11 9.77
C PRO A 97 -4.52 0.30 10.07
N MET A 98 -4.18 0.53 11.34
CA MET A 98 -2.82 0.83 11.80
C MET A 98 -2.09 -0.40 12.35
N TRP A 99 -2.66 -1.59 12.17
CA TRP A 99 -1.96 -2.85 12.40
C TRP A 99 -1.25 -3.32 11.12
N VAL A 100 -0.16 -4.05 11.30
CA VAL A 100 0.59 -4.72 10.23
C VAL A 100 0.69 -6.20 10.56
N LYS A 101 0.60 -7.05 9.55
CA LYS A 101 0.73 -8.50 9.66
C LYS A 101 2.15 -8.87 9.23
N ALA A 102 2.87 -9.59 10.07
CA ALA A 102 4.18 -10.14 9.76
C ALA A 102 4.04 -11.66 9.61
N ILE A 103 4.41 -12.17 8.45
CA ILE A 103 4.10 -13.54 8.01
C ILE A 103 5.41 -14.20 7.58
N ASN A 104 5.73 -15.36 8.16
CA ASN A 104 6.90 -16.12 7.74
C ASN A 104 6.58 -17.07 6.56
N MET A 105 7.60 -17.77 6.07
CA MET A 105 7.47 -18.65 4.90
C MET A 105 6.52 -19.83 5.17
N HIS A 106 6.32 -20.21 6.43
CA HIS A 106 5.37 -21.25 6.84
C HIS A 106 3.92 -20.75 6.98
N GLY A 107 3.68 -19.45 6.78
CA GLY A 107 2.36 -18.84 6.89
C GLY A 107 1.95 -18.51 8.33
N GLU A 108 2.87 -18.54 9.29
CA GLU A 108 2.60 -18.11 10.66
C GLU A 108 2.46 -16.60 10.71
N VAL A 109 1.37 -16.11 11.31
CA VAL A 109 1.02 -14.69 11.32
C VAL A 109 1.25 -14.09 12.70
N GLN A 110 1.98 -12.98 12.74
CA GLN A 110 2.08 -12.08 13.88
C GLN A 110 1.37 -10.76 13.59
N HIS A 111 0.68 -10.23 14.61
CA HIS A 111 -0.05 -8.97 14.52
C HIS A 111 0.74 -7.87 15.23
N LEU A 112 1.21 -6.87 14.49
CA LEU A 112 2.06 -5.80 14.99
C LEU A 112 1.28 -4.49 15.02
N SER A 113 1.16 -3.89 16.21
CA SER A 113 0.59 -2.54 16.31
C SER A 113 1.60 -1.52 15.76
N TRP A 114 1.21 -0.82 14.69
CA TRP A 114 2.00 0.24 14.06
C TRP A 114 1.43 1.64 14.30
N VAL A 115 0.57 1.78 15.32
CA VAL A 115 -0.10 3.06 15.66
C VAL A 115 0.90 4.20 15.83
N HIS A 116 2.01 3.95 16.53
CA HIS A 116 3.03 4.97 16.76
C HIS A 116 3.85 5.27 15.50
N GLN A 117 4.15 4.24 14.71
CA GLN A 117 4.94 4.30 13.49
C GLN A 117 4.22 5.16 12.45
N TYR A 118 2.96 4.89 12.18
CA TYR A 118 2.16 5.69 11.25
C TYR A 118 1.93 7.12 11.74
N LYS A 119 1.70 7.33 13.05
CA LYS A 119 1.62 8.70 13.62
C LYS A 119 2.92 9.47 13.42
N ALA A 120 4.07 8.83 13.60
CA ALA A 120 5.38 9.43 13.37
C ALA A 120 5.63 9.71 11.89
N VAL A 121 5.25 8.79 11.00
CA VAL A 121 5.30 8.97 9.53
C VAL A 121 4.47 10.19 9.11
N ARG A 122 3.21 10.27 9.53
CA ARG A 122 2.33 11.43 9.26
C ARG A 122 2.93 12.73 9.79
N LEU A 123 3.43 12.72 11.03
CA LEU A 123 4.03 13.90 11.67
C LEU A 123 5.29 14.39 10.94
N SER A 124 6.06 13.51 10.30
CA SER A 124 7.26 13.89 9.53
C SER A 124 6.96 14.80 8.33
N ALA A 125 5.71 14.79 7.83
CA ALA A 125 5.21 15.71 6.81
C ALA A 125 4.48 16.93 7.41
N GLY A 126 4.59 17.16 8.73
CA GLY A 126 3.90 18.26 9.42
C GLY A 126 2.39 18.06 9.59
N ILE A 127 1.87 16.88 9.26
CA ILE A 127 0.45 16.57 9.36
C ILE A 127 0.15 16.05 10.78
N LYS A 128 -0.88 16.61 11.41
CA LYS A 128 -1.35 16.23 12.75
C LYS A 128 -2.85 15.93 12.68
N TRP A 129 -3.32 15.05 13.55
CA TRP A 129 -4.75 14.80 13.72
C TRP A 129 -5.51 16.13 13.94
N PRO A 130 -6.65 16.37 13.26
CA PRO A 130 -7.44 15.43 12.46
C PRO A 130 -6.97 15.20 11.01
N GLY A 131 -5.89 15.85 10.58
CA GLY A 131 -5.21 15.52 9.33
C GLY A 131 -4.73 14.06 9.27
N TYR A 132 -4.60 13.54 8.06
CA TYR A 132 -4.36 12.11 7.82
C TYR A 132 -3.43 11.86 6.63
N MET A 133 -2.96 10.61 6.56
CA MET A 133 -2.15 10.08 5.49
C MET A 133 -2.62 8.65 5.21
N ILE A 134 -2.91 8.30 3.95
CA ILE A 134 -3.32 6.95 3.55
C ILE A 134 -2.16 6.29 2.81
N HIS A 135 -1.86 5.06 3.21
CA HIS A 135 -0.79 4.24 2.65
C HIS A 135 -1.36 3.06 1.87
N GLU A 136 -1.10 3.04 0.57
CA GLU A 136 -1.31 1.88 -0.33
C GLU A 136 0.02 1.42 -0.94
N SER A 137 1.14 1.89 -0.38
CA SER A 137 2.44 1.38 -0.80
C SER A 137 3.49 1.61 0.29
N GLY A 138 4.27 0.57 0.56
CA GLY A 138 5.33 0.57 1.55
C GLY A 138 6.33 -0.53 1.24
N VAL A 139 7.62 -0.18 1.15
CA VAL A 139 8.69 -1.11 0.77
C VAL A 139 9.88 -0.98 1.71
N TRP A 140 10.43 -2.11 2.15
CA TRP A 140 11.72 -2.17 2.83
C TRP A 140 12.87 -2.26 1.82
N SER A 141 13.86 -1.39 1.97
CA SER A 141 15.11 -1.44 1.20
C SER A 141 16.19 -2.17 1.99
N PRO A 142 16.64 -3.36 1.56
CA PRO A 142 17.79 -4.04 2.19
C PRO A 142 19.11 -3.29 1.96
N PHE A 143 19.27 -2.59 0.83
CA PHE A 143 20.47 -1.81 0.52
C PHE A 143 20.62 -0.57 1.40
N LYS A 144 19.52 0.16 1.62
CA LYS A 144 19.50 1.41 2.40
C LYS A 144 19.17 1.18 3.88
N LYS A 145 18.69 -0.02 4.24
CA LYS A 145 18.21 -0.41 5.58
C LYS A 145 17.12 0.54 6.10
N LYS A 146 16.17 0.85 5.23
CA LYS A 146 15.12 1.83 5.49
C LYS A 146 13.78 1.36 4.92
N TRP A 147 12.71 1.76 5.60
CA TRP A 147 11.36 1.75 5.06
C TRP A 147 11.16 2.94 4.14
N TYR A 148 10.43 2.73 3.06
CA TYR A 148 9.98 3.75 2.12
C TYR A 148 8.48 3.67 1.95
N PHE A 149 7.79 4.80 1.95
CA PHE A 149 6.36 4.89 1.66
C PHE A 149 6.12 5.96 0.60
N LEU A 150 5.21 5.67 -0.31
CA LEU A 150 4.59 6.67 -1.20
C LEU A 150 3.09 6.71 -0.83
N PRO A 151 2.68 7.62 0.06
CA PRO A 151 1.28 7.68 0.47
C PRO A 151 0.38 7.94 -0.73
N ARG A 152 -0.80 7.31 -0.73
CA ARG A 152 -1.85 7.62 -1.70
C ARG A 152 -2.38 9.02 -1.48
N ARG A 153 -2.71 9.32 -0.21
CA ARG A 153 -3.37 10.56 0.21
C ARG A 153 -2.66 11.23 1.37
N CYS A 154 -2.69 12.56 1.38
CA CYS A 154 -2.14 13.40 2.44
C CYS A 154 -3.02 14.64 2.61
N SER A 155 -3.49 14.89 3.84
CA SER A 155 -4.33 16.06 4.14
C SER A 155 -4.04 16.63 5.52
N HIS A 156 -4.01 17.95 5.63
CA HIS A 156 -3.98 18.66 6.92
C HIS A 156 -5.37 18.79 7.55
N GLU A 157 -6.42 18.48 6.80
CA GLU A 157 -7.81 18.55 7.24
C GLU A 157 -8.37 17.17 7.59
N ALA A 158 -9.48 17.15 8.33
CA ALA A 158 -10.18 15.92 8.69
C ALA A 158 -10.59 15.09 7.46
N TYR A 159 -10.64 13.77 7.64
CA TYR A 159 -11.10 12.86 6.60
C TYR A 159 -12.55 13.14 6.20
N ASN A 160 -12.80 13.10 4.90
CA ASN A 160 -14.13 13.12 4.32
C ASN A 160 -14.07 12.32 3.02
N GLU A 161 -14.95 11.33 2.88
CA GLU A 161 -14.90 10.36 1.77
C GLU A 161 -14.90 11.03 0.39
N THR A 162 -15.75 12.03 0.17
CA THR A 162 -15.83 12.76 -1.10
C THR A 162 -14.59 13.63 -1.35
N ARG A 163 -14.08 14.30 -0.30
CA ARG A 163 -12.90 15.16 -0.47
C ARG A 163 -11.61 14.37 -0.64
N ASP A 164 -11.54 13.15 -0.09
CA ASP A 164 -10.36 12.28 -0.20
C ASP A 164 -9.98 11.98 -1.66
N GLU A 165 -10.95 11.92 -2.57
CA GLU A 165 -10.72 11.71 -4.02
C GLU A 165 -9.69 12.69 -4.61
N ILE A 166 -9.61 13.91 -4.03
CA ILE A 166 -8.70 14.98 -4.46
C ILE A 166 -7.55 15.26 -3.47
N MET A 167 -7.27 14.35 -2.52
CA MET A 167 -6.20 14.51 -1.52
C MET A 167 -4.92 13.74 -1.89
N GLY A 168 -4.62 13.59 -3.18
CA GLY A 168 -3.39 12.94 -3.68
C GLY A 168 -2.13 13.46 -3.00
N CYS A 169 -1.10 12.61 -2.86
CA CYS A 169 0.13 12.95 -2.13
C CYS A 169 1.36 12.92 -3.05
N ASN A 170 2.31 13.84 -2.80
CA ASN A 170 3.57 13.94 -3.55
C ASN A 170 4.83 13.68 -2.70
N TYR A 171 4.64 13.22 -1.46
CA TYR A 171 5.73 12.88 -0.56
C TYR A 171 6.24 11.46 -0.81
N MET A 172 7.56 11.31 -0.71
CA MET A 172 8.21 10.06 -0.34
C MET A 172 8.64 10.16 1.11
N ILE A 173 8.25 9.17 1.90
CA ILE A 173 8.68 9.05 3.30
C ILE A 173 9.76 7.99 3.36
N SER A 174 10.88 8.28 4.01
CA SER A 174 11.88 7.28 4.38
C SER A 174 12.04 7.21 5.88
N ALA A 175 12.12 6.01 6.46
CA ALA A 175 12.27 5.80 7.89
C ALA A 175 13.35 4.76 8.18
N ASP A 176 14.12 4.95 9.24
CA ASP A 176 14.95 3.86 9.77
C ASP A 176 14.10 2.70 10.29
N ASN A 177 14.74 1.56 10.58
CA ASN A 177 14.07 0.36 11.09
C ASN A 177 13.23 0.61 12.36
N SER A 178 13.58 1.61 13.16
CA SER A 178 12.93 1.92 14.43
C SER A 178 11.88 3.03 14.34
N PHE A 179 11.69 3.63 13.15
CA PHE A 179 10.87 4.83 12.94
C PHE A 179 11.27 6.02 13.83
N LYS A 180 12.55 6.11 14.22
CA LYS A 180 13.06 7.24 15.02
C LYS A 180 13.60 8.37 14.15
N ASN A 181 14.22 8.01 13.03
CA ASN A 181 14.66 8.95 12.02
C ASN A 181 13.77 8.80 10.78
N ILE A 182 12.84 9.75 10.60
CA ILE A 182 11.90 9.78 9.49
C ILE A 182 12.11 11.07 8.70
N LYS A 183 12.16 10.96 7.38
CA LYS A 183 12.27 12.08 6.46
C LYS A 183 11.15 12.01 5.44
N ALA A 184 10.29 13.03 5.41
CA ALA A 184 9.39 13.32 4.31
C ALA A 184 10.12 14.17 3.26
N THR A 185 9.98 13.85 1.98
CA THR A 185 10.55 14.63 0.88
C THR A 185 9.55 14.69 -0.26
N GLU A 186 9.22 15.90 -0.72
CA GLU A 186 8.43 16.05 -1.94
C GLU A 186 9.28 15.63 -3.14
N ILE A 187 8.82 14.64 -3.89
CA ILE A 187 9.59 14.01 -4.99
C ILE A 187 8.97 14.22 -6.36
N VAL A 188 7.72 14.67 -6.41
CA VAL A 188 6.97 14.88 -7.66
C VAL A 188 6.11 16.13 -7.54
N LYS A 189 5.64 16.66 -8.66
CA LYS A 189 4.61 17.69 -8.66
C LYS A 189 3.30 17.12 -8.13
N LEU A 190 2.65 17.82 -7.20
CA LEU A 190 1.36 17.43 -6.66
C LEU A 190 0.28 17.38 -7.75
N GLN A 191 -0.41 16.25 -7.82
CA GLN A 191 -1.59 16.04 -8.65
C GLN A 191 -2.74 15.57 -7.76
N PRO A 192 -3.71 16.46 -7.43
CA PRO A 192 -4.72 16.18 -6.40
C PRO A 192 -5.49 14.87 -6.60
N LYS A 193 -5.78 14.51 -7.85
CA LYS A 193 -6.59 13.32 -8.20
C LYS A 193 -5.79 12.02 -8.27
N HIS A 194 -4.45 12.10 -8.26
CA HIS A 194 -3.58 10.94 -8.42
C HIS A 194 -2.98 10.57 -7.07
N GLY A 195 -3.15 9.32 -6.67
CA GLY A 195 -2.51 8.75 -5.48
C GLY A 195 -1.65 7.55 -5.85
N PHE A 196 -0.49 7.41 -5.22
CA PHE A 196 0.34 6.21 -5.38
C PHE A 196 -0.41 4.98 -4.87
N SER A 197 -0.37 3.89 -5.64
CA SER A 197 -1.07 2.64 -5.34
C SER A 197 -0.16 1.42 -5.21
N SER A 198 1.08 1.48 -5.71
CA SER A 198 2.12 0.47 -5.49
C SER A 198 3.45 1.01 -6.02
N PHE A 199 4.57 0.53 -5.51
CA PHE A 199 5.88 0.77 -6.10
C PHE A 199 6.86 -0.35 -5.79
N LYS A 200 7.92 -0.44 -6.60
CA LYS A 200 9.08 -1.31 -6.34
C LYS A 200 10.37 -0.57 -6.71
N PHE A 201 11.46 -0.94 -6.05
CA PHE A 201 12.79 -0.54 -6.50
C PHE A 201 13.18 -1.33 -7.75
N ILE A 202 13.79 -0.68 -8.73
CA ILE A 202 14.24 -1.35 -9.95
C ILE A 202 15.46 -2.23 -9.61
N PRO A 203 15.45 -3.55 -9.93
CA PRO A 203 16.57 -4.44 -9.70
C PRO A 203 17.88 -3.91 -10.31
N GLY A 204 18.99 -4.08 -9.59
CA GLY A 204 20.30 -3.59 -10.02
C GLY A 204 20.55 -2.09 -9.76
N SER A 205 19.55 -1.32 -9.34
CA SER A 205 19.71 0.11 -9.02
C SER A 205 20.23 0.40 -7.61
N LYS A 206 20.50 -0.63 -6.79
CA LYS A 206 20.84 -0.50 -5.36
C LYS A 206 19.80 0.32 -4.58
N ASP A 207 18.53 0.13 -4.92
CA ASP A 207 17.37 0.84 -4.38
C ASP A 207 17.45 2.36 -4.52
N GLU A 208 17.99 2.84 -5.65
CA GLU A 208 18.06 4.27 -5.98
C GLU A 208 17.00 4.69 -6.98
N VAL A 209 16.44 3.74 -7.74
CA VAL A 209 15.43 4.00 -8.75
C VAL A 209 14.15 3.24 -8.38
N ILE A 210 13.03 3.96 -8.41
CA ILE A 210 11.69 3.46 -8.13
C ILE A 210 10.89 3.45 -9.44
N VAL A 211 10.13 2.37 -9.67
CA VAL A 211 8.97 2.37 -10.56
C VAL A 211 7.71 2.34 -9.70
N ALA A 212 6.74 3.19 -10.01
CA ALA A 212 5.53 3.34 -9.20
C ALA A 212 4.28 3.42 -10.07
N LEU A 213 3.17 2.97 -9.50
CA LEU A 213 1.83 3.17 -10.02
C LEU A 213 1.15 4.30 -9.26
N LYS A 214 0.36 5.09 -9.99
CA LYS A 214 -0.63 6.00 -9.43
C LYS A 214 -1.99 5.64 -9.97
N THR A 215 -3.02 5.65 -9.13
CA THR A 215 -4.41 5.53 -9.57
C THR A 215 -5.20 6.79 -9.28
N THR A 216 -6.21 7.03 -10.11
CA THR A 216 -7.24 8.03 -9.87
C THR A 216 -8.56 7.33 -9.63
N GLU A 217 -9.36 7.90 -8.74
CA GLU A 217 -10.77 7.59 -8.55
C GLU A 217 -11.44 8.93 -8.27
N PHE A 218 -12.17 9.43 -9.26
CA PHE A 218 -12.79 10.75 -9.19
C PHE A 218 -14.14 10.71 -9.92
N GLU A 219 -15.22 11.01 -9.20
CA GLU A 219 -16.59 10.98 -9.75
C GLU A 219 -16.91 9.66 -10.47
N GLY A 220 -16.47 8.54 -9.88
CA GLY A 220 -16.68 7.18 -10.41
C GLY A 220 -15.82 6.80 -11.61
N LYS A 221 -14.91 7.67 -12.08
CA LYS A 221 -13.93 7.33 -13.14
C LYS A 221 -12.61 6.89 -12.55
N THR A 222 -12.03 5.85 -13.13
CA THR A 222 -10.72 5.32 -12.72
C THR A 222 -9.72 5.33 -13.86
N ALA A 223 -8.44 5.40 -13.49
CA ALA A 223 -7.31 5.17 -14.39
C ALA A 223 -6.05 4.85 -13.60
N THR A 224 -5.09 4.20 -14.25
CA THR A 224 -3.76 3.91 -13.72
C THR A 224 -2.69 4.54 -14.60
N TYR A 225 -1.68 5.13 -13.94
CA TYR A 225 -0.49 5.69 -14.55
C TYR A 225 0.74 4.99 -14.00
N ILE A 226 1.76 4.81 -14.84
CA ILE A 226 3.09 4.35 -14.45
C ILE A 226 4.07 5.51 -14.51
N THR A 227 5.00 5.55 -13.56
CA THR A 227 6.02 6.59 -13.43
C THR A 227 7.31 5.98 -12.90
N ALA A 228 8.45 6.63 -13.12
CA ALA A 228 9.72 6.19 -12.56
C ALA A 228 10.59 7.40 -12.17
N PHE A 229 11.24 7.31 -11.02
CA PHE A 229 12.05 8.39 -10.47
C PHE A 229 13.10 7.84 -9.52
N LYS A 230 14.15 8.63 -9.27
CA LYS A 230 15.17 8.32 -8.27
C LYS A 230 14.71 8.72 -6.88
N THR A 231 15.32 8.13 -5.85
CA THR A 231 15.06 8.49 -4.43
C THR A 231 15.43 9.94 -4.07
N ASP A 232 16.15 10.65 -4.94
CA ASP A 232 16.43 12.09 -4.80
C ASP A 232 15.36 12.99 -5.45
N GLY A 233 14.34 12.42 -6.09
CA GLY A 233 13.27 13.13 -6.80
C GLY A 233 13.53 13.33 -8.30
N THR A 234 14.66 12.87 -8.84
CA THR A 234 14.94 12.97 -10.28
C THR A 234 13.97 12.09 -11.07
N ILE A 235 13.08 12.69 -11.86
CA ILE A 235 12.13 11.96 -12.71
C ILE A 235 12.85 11.32 -13.89
N LEU A 236 12.63 10.02 -14.08
CA LEU A 236 13.16 9.23 -15.21
C LEU A 236 12.08 8.91 -16.24
N LEU A 237 10.84 8.76 -15.81
CA LEU A 237 9.66 8.56 -16.63
C LEU A 237 8.53 9.41 -16.06
N GLN A 238 7.96 10.29 -16.88
CA GLN A 238 6.76 11.04 -16.53
C GLN A 238 5.54 10.11 -16.46
N ASP A 239 4.53 10.51 -15.69
CA ASP A 239 3.27 9.76 -15.56
C ASP A 239 2.70 9.43 -16.95
N THR A 240 2.65 8.14 -17.25
CA THR A 240 2.17 7.59 -18.52
C THR A 240 0.94 6.75 -18.26
N LEU A 241 -0.16 7.03 -18.96
CA LEU A 241 -1.40 6.27 -18.82
C LEU A 241 -1.17 4.80 -19.20
N VAL A 242 -1.65 3.90 -18.35
CA VAL A 242 -1.60 2.45 -18.56
C VAL A 242 -2.97 1.94 -19.01
N GLU A 243 -4.03 2.25 -18.25
CA GLU A 243 -5.38 1.74 -18.48
C GLU A 243 -6.42 2.60 -17.73
N HIS A 244 -7.69 2.56 -18.18
CA HIS A 244 -8.85 3.15 -17.51
C HIS A 244 -9.47 2.21 -16.44
N LEU A 245 -8.61 1.51 -15.71
CA LEU A 245 -8.90 0.66 -14.56
C LEU A 245 -7.90 0.96 -13.44
N LYS A 246 -8.15 0.49 -12.23
CA LYS A 246 -7.19 0.58 -11.11
C LYS A 246 -6.27 -0.64 -11.10
N TYR A 247 -4.97 -0.42 -11.22
CA TYR A 247 -3.94 -1.39 -10.87
C TYR A 247 -3.27 -0.95 -9.57
N GLU A 248 -3.35 -1.83 -8.58
CA GLU A 248 -2.91 -1.59 -7.21
C GLU A 248 -1.72 -2.48 -6.83
N GLY A 249 -1.09 -3.12 -7.81
CA GLY A 249 0.12 -3.92 -7.60
C GLY A 249 1.04 -3.89 -8.81
N ILE A 250 2.34 -3.71 -8.56
CA ILE A 250 3.40 -3.88 -9.56
C ILE A 250 4.53 -4.72 -8.97
N GLU A 251 5.07 -5.64 -9.77
CA GLU A 251 6.19 -6.48 -9.36
C GLU A 251 7.04 -6.89 -10.57
N PHE A 252 8.32 -7.18 -10.32
CA PHE A 252 9.23 -7.80 -11.29
C PHE A 252 9.07 -9.34 -11.23
N ILE A 253 8.42 -9.91 -12.25
CA ILE A 253 8.08 -11.34 -12.38
C ILE A 253 8.84 -12.04 -13.50
#